data_AF-W2KMB3-F1
#
_entry.id   AF-W2KMB3-F1
#
_cell.length_a   1.000
_cell.length_b   1.000
_cell.length_c   1.000
_cell.angle_alpha   90.00
_cell.angle_beta   90.00
_cell.angle_gamma   90.00
#
_symmetry.space_group_name_H-M   'P 1'
#
loop_
_entity.id
_entity.type
_entity.pdbx_description
1 polymer ?
#
loop_
_entity_poly.entity_id
_entity_poly.type
_entity_poly.pdbx_seq_one_letter_code
_entity_poly.pdbx_strand_id
1 'polypeptide(L)'
;RIWRNCNSRNGWQMGKSREEIFKVLELNKAGDKVFESPVFSTWVTWVTYLNKQKADPDLAMFSILRKRFGDEGLSNVVTSATKLESTSAKEIAEKLQLEIWRTNAKSSDDVFNLLKLNEKGDDILESSALSTWVEYVLRLSSFKKDKFLPTG
;
A
#
# COMPACT_ATOMS: atom_id res chain seq x y z
N ARG A 1 15.34 -23.16 -22.13
CA ARG A 1 16.57 -22.93 -21.32
C ARG A 1 16.82 -21.41 -21.23
N ILE A 2 16.10 -20.67 -20.37
CA ILE A 2 16.08 -19.17 -20.39
C ILE A 2 16.18 -18.56 -18.97
N TRP A 3 17.07 -19.05 -18.10
CA TRP A 3 17.30 -18.41 -16.79
C TRP A 3 18.78 -18.35 -16.38
N ARG A 4 19.70 -18.38 -17.35
CA ARG A 4 21.14 -18.37 -17.07
C ARG A 4 21.76 -16.99 -16.80
N ASN A 5 20.97 -15.93 -16.62
CA ASN A 5 21.54 -14.59 -16.46
C ASN A 5 20.82 -13.73 -15.40
N CYS A 6 20.43 -14.33 -14.27
CA CYS A 6 20.07 -13.54 -13.08
C CYS A 6 21.36 -13.08 -12.38
N ASN A 7 21.71 -11.82 -12.61
CA ASN A 7 22.79 -11.08 -11.95
C ASN A 7 22.88 -11.37 -10.45
N SER A 8 24.12 -11.50 -9.97
CA SER A 8 24.59 -11.91 -8.65
C SER A 8 24.16 -11.05 -7.44
N ARG A 9 23.16 -10.16 -7.54
CA ARG A 9 22.77 -9.26 -6.44
C ARG A 9 21.68 -9.80 -5.51
N ASN A 10 20.77 -10.66 -5.99
CA ASN A 10 19.51 -10.96 -5.29
C ASN A 10 19.18 -12.48 -5.17
N GLY A 11 20.13 -13.36 -5.47
CA GLY A 11 19.90 -14.81 -5.55
C GLY A 11 19.51 -15.49 -4.22
N TRP A 12 19.92 -14.93 -3.07
CA TRP A 12 19.66 -15.51 -1.75
C TRP A 12 18.20 -15.39 -1.27
N GLN A 13 17.38 -14.63 -2.00
CA GLN A 13 16.00 -14.29 -1.66
C GLN A 13 14.97 -15.17 -2.37
N MET A 14 15.42 -15.97 -3.35
CA MET A 14 14.55 -16.86 -4.12
C MET A 14 13.97 -17.95 -3.22
N GLY A 15 12.63 -18.02 -3.13
CA GLY A 15 11.89 -18.97 -2.30
C GLY A 15 11.47 -18.43 -0.92
N LYS A 16 11.90 -17.22 -0.53
CA LYS A 16 11.44 -16.59 0.72
C LYS A 16 10.09 -15.91 0.53
N SER A 17 9.26 -15.98 1.57
CA SER A 17 8.00 -15.24 1.68
C SER A 17 8.25 -13.74 1.88
N ARG A 18 7.19 -12.95 1.67
CA ARG A 18 7.20 -11.48 1.83
C ARG A 18 7.56 -11.08 3.26
N GLU A 19 7.08 -11.84 4.24
CA GLU A 19 7.32 -11.65 5.67
C GLU A 19 8.74 -12.04 6.05
N GLU A 20 9.31 -13.09 5.44
CA GLU A 20 10.71 -13.46 5.64
C GLU A 20 11.64 -12.38 5.09
N ILE A 21 11.38 -11.88 3.87
CA ILE A 21 12.16 -10.77 3.31
C ILE A 21 12.08 -9.54 4.20
N PHE A 22 10.89 -9.22 4.73
CA PHE A 22 10.72 -8.10 5.67
C PHE A 22 11.61 -8.23 6.93
N LYS A 23 11.74 -9.45 7.47
CA LYS A 23 12.61 -9.74 8.61
C LYS A 23 14.10 -9.71 8.25
N VAL A 24 14.49 -10.26 7.10
CA VAL A 24 15.91 -10.27 6.69
C VAL A 24 16.41 -8.85 6.41
N LEU A 25 15.55 -7.98 5.90
CA LEU A 25 15.86 -6.55 5.74
C LEU A 25 15.80 -5.77 7.06
N GLU A 26 15.56 -6.46 8.18
CA GLU A 26 15.41 -5.90 9.53
C GLU A 26 14.36 -4.79 9.64
N LEU A 27 13.42 -4.73 8.69
CA LEU A 27 12.33 -3.75 8.73
C LEU A 27 11.49 -3.95 9.98
N ASN A 28 11.42 -5.18 10.51
CA ASN A 28 10.80 -5.53 11.79
C ASN A 28 11.41 -4.84 13.03
N LYS A 29 12.59 -4.24 12.90
CA LYS A 29 13.26 -3.46 13.96
C LYS A 29 13.10 -1.94 13.80
N ALA A 30 12.67 -1.47 12.62
CA ALA A 30 12.59 -0.05 12.30
C ALA A 30 11.48 0.73 13.05
N GLY A 31 10.62 0.03 13.81
CA GLY A 31 9.47 0.64 14.49
C GLY A 31 8.63 1.49 13.55
N ASP A 32 8.24 2.67 14.03
CA ASP A 32 7.40 3.63 13.30
C ASP A 32 8.09 4.27 12.08
N LYS A 33 9.42 4.19 12.02
CA LYS A 33 10.25 4.71 10.91
C LYS A 33 10.41 3.72 9.76
N VAL A 34 9.55 2.71 9.66
CA VAL A 34 9.66 1.65 8.64
C VAL A 34 9.68 2.19 7.21
N PHE A 35 8.89 3.23 6.92
CA PHE A 35 8.80 3.86 5.59
C PHE A 35 10.03 4.72 5.26
N GLU A 36 10.76 5.18 6.27
CA GLU A 36 12.01 5.94 6.12
C GLU A 36 13.23 5.01 5.93
N SER A 37 13.05 3.70 6.15
CA SER A 37 14.13 2.75 6.00
C SER A 37 14.66 2.73 4.56
N PRO A 38 16.00 2.83 4.35
CA PRO A 38 16.57 2.84 3.00
C PRO A 38 16.34 1.54 2.22
N VAL A 39 15.97 0.45 2.91
CA VAL A 39 15.68 -0.86 2.31
C VAL A 39 14.18 -1.14 2.18
N PHE A 40 13.30 -0.20 2.54
CA PHE A 40 11.85 -0.36 2.40
C PHE A 40 11.44 -0.61 0.93
N SER A 41 12.00 0.16 -0.01
CA SER A 41 11.76 0.00 -1.45
C SER A 41 12.18 -1.38 -1.99
N THR A 42 13.21 -1.98 -1.39
CA THR A 42 13.64 -3.35 -1.73
C THR A 42 12.55 -4.34 -1.35
N TRP A 43 11.97 -4.21 -0.15
CA TRP A 43 10.84 -5.06 0.27
C TRP A 43 9.62 -4.87 -0.63
N VAL A 44 9.24 -3.63 -0.96
CA VAL A 44 8.12 -3.33 -1.87
C VAL A 44 8.30 -3.99 -3.24
N THR A 45 9.53 -3.95 -3.78
CA THR A 45 9.87 -4.61 -5.04
C THR A 45 9.65 -6.13 -4.96
N TRP A 46 10.05 -6.74 -3.84
CA TRP A 46 9.86 -8.18 -3.61
C TRP A 46 8.39 -8.56 -3.45
N VAL A 47 7.60 -7.79 -2.70
CA VAL A 47 6.16 -8.04 -2.58
C VAL A 47 5.51 -7.95 -3.95
N THR A 48 5.79 -6.90 -4.71
CA THR A 48 5.29 -6.72 -6.07
C THR A 48 5.67 -7.89 -6.98
N TYR A 49 6.94 -8.32 -6.94
CA TYR A 49 7.43 -9.45 -7.74
C TYR A 49 6.69 -10.76 -7.43
N LEU A 50 6.52 -11.08 -6.14
CA LEU A 50 5.84 -12.31 -5.71
C LEU A 50 4.33 -12.29 -6.01
N ASN A 51 3.74 -11.11 -6.12
CA ASN A 51 2.30 -10.92 -6.31
C ASN A 51 1.84 -10.78 -7.76
N LYS A 52 2.76 -10.54 -8.71
CA LYS A 52 2.50 -10.20 -10.12
C LYS A 52 1.48 -11.07 -10.88
N GLN A 53 1.10 -12.24 -10.36
CA GLN A 53 0.18 -13.16 -11.04
C GLN A 53 -0.98 -13.68 -10.17
N LYS A 54 -1.04 -13.36 -8.87
CA LYS A 54 -1.95 -14.07 -7.93
C LYS A 54 -2.72 -13.20 -6.95
N ALA A 55 -2.20 -12.04 -6.57
CA ALA A 55 -2.83 -11.24 -5.52
C ALA A 55 -2.42 -9.78 -5.66
N ASP A 56 -3.30 -8.88 -5.23
CA ASP A 56 -2.99 -7.45 -5.14
C ASP A 56 -1.78 -7.22 -4.20
N PRO A 57 -0.68 -6.60 -4.68
CA PRO A 57 0.50 -6.32 -3.87
C PRO A 57 0.22 -5.33 -2.72
N ASP A 58 -0.68 -4.37 -2.91
CA ASP A 58 -1.02 -3.37 -1.89
C ASP A 58 -1.75 -4.04 -0.72
N LEU A 59 -2.67 -4.96 -1.01
CA LEU A 59 -3.33 -5.77 0.02
C LEU A 59 -2.36 -6.66 0.80
N ALA A 60 -1.37 -7.23 0.11
CA ALA A 60 -0.35 -8.05 0.76
C ALA A 60 0.52 -7.20 1.69
N MET A 61 0.98 -6.03 1.23
CA MET A 61 1.72 -5.08 2.06
C MET A 61 0.89 -4.62 3.26
N PHE A 62 -0.37 -4.24 3.02
CA PHE A 62 -1.32 -3.84 4.06
C PHE A 62 -1.47 -4.93 5.13
N SER A 63 -1.70 -6.19 4.72
CA SER A 63 -1.88 -7.30 5.65
C SER A 63 -0.66 -7.53 6.54
N ILE A 64 0.54 -7.45 5.97
CA ILE A 64 1.81 -7.63 6.70
C ILE A 64 2.03 -6.49 7.69
N LEU A 65 1.84 -5.24 7.25
CA LEU A 65 2.04 -4.06 8.08
C LEU A 65 0.98 -3.97 9.18
N ARG A 66 -0.29 -4.26 8.87
CA ARG A 66 -1.40 -4.33 9.84
C ARG A 66 -1.13 -5.35 10.94
N LYS A 67 -0.67 -6.55 10.57
CA LYS A 67 -0.29 -7.59 11.54
C LYS A 67 0.80 -7.12 12.52
N ARG A 68 1.68 -6.22 12.07
CA ARG A 68 2.78 -5.72 12.88
C ARG A 68 2.41 -4.54 13.76
N PHE A 69 1.74 -3.54 13.19
CA PHE A 69 1.46 -2.29 13.89
C PHE A 69 0.09 -2.27 14.57
N GLY A 70 -0.79 -3.23 14.26
CA GLY A 70 -2.20 -3.12 14.59
C GLY A 70 -2.88 -2.02 13.76
N ASP A 71 -4.17 -1.82 13.99
CA ASP A 71 -4.98 -0.88 13.18
C ASP A 71 -4.60 0.57 13.45
N GLU A 72 -4.54 0.95 14.72
CA GLU A 72 -4.19 2.31 15.15
C GLU A 72 -2.73 2.65 14.81
N GLY A 73 -1.80 1.74 15.16
CA GLY A 73 -0.38 1.93 14.87
C GLY A 73 -0.14 2.06 13.36
N LEU A 74 -0.79 1.21 12.54
CA LEU A 74 -0.67 1.30 11.08
C LEU A 74 -1.19 2.65 10.56
N SER A 75 -2.32 3.12 11.06
CA SER A 75 -2.88 4.42 10.68
C SER A 75 -1.91 5.57 10.97
N ASN A 76 -1.26 5.55 12.13
CA ASN A 76 -0.31 6.59 12.54
C ASN A 76 0.95 6.60 11.66
N VAL A 77 1.55 5.44 11.40
CA VAL A 77 2.77 5.36 10.58
C VAL A 77 2.48 5.69 9.12
N VAL A 78 1.33 5.28 8.56
CA VAL A 78 0.95 5.60 7.18
C VAL A 78 0.65 7.09 7.04
N THR A 79 -0.11 7.69 7.96
CA THR A 79 -0.41 9.14 7.94
C THR A 79 0.86 10.00 8.02
N SER A 80 1.89 9.51 8.71
CA SER A 80 3.19 10.18 8.76
C SER A 80 3.95 9.99 7.45
N ALA A 81 3.90 8.79 6.87
CA ALA A 81 4.59 8.44 5.63
C ALA A 81 4.05 9.17 4.39
N THR A 82 2.76 9.52 4.34
CA THR A 82 2.18 10.32 3.23
C THR A 82 2.74 11.76 3.15
N LYS A 83 3.43 12.21 4.21
CA LYS A 83 4.08 13.53 4.29
C LYS A 83 5.58 13.48 4.01
N LEU A 84 6.13 12.31 3.71
CA LEU A 84 7.55 12.18 3.40
C LEU A 84 7.87 12.78 2.02
N GLU A 85 9.08 13.35 1.91
CA GLU A 85 9.62 13.84 0.64
C GLU A 85 9.97 12.70 -0.33
N SER A 86 10.24 11.49 0.20
CA SER A 86 10.56 10.32 -0.62
C SER A 86 9.33 9.87 -1.42
N THR A 87 9.40 10.05 -2.75
CA THR A 87 8.28 9.80 -3.66
C THR A 87 7.76 8.37 -3.59
N SER A 88 8.65 7.36 -3.50
CA SER A 88 8.24 5.96 -3.50
C SER A 88 7.63 5.51 -2.17
N ALA A 89 8.16 5.95 -1.03
CA ALA A 89 7.59 5.64 0.28
C ALA A 89 6.22 6.32 0.44
N LYS A 90 6.11 7.57 0.00
CA LYS A 90 4.87 8.35 -0.01
C LYS A 90 3.80 7.68 -0.87
N GLU A 91 4.11 7.28 -2.10
CA GLU A 91 3.14 6.61 -3.00
C GLU A 91 2.60 5.31 -2.38
N ILE A 92 3.47 4.50 -1.76
CA ILE A 92 3.02 3.29 -1.06
C ILE A 92 2.17 3.63 0.16
N ALA A 93 2.52 4.66 0.92
CA ALA A 93 1.73 5.12 2.04
C ALA A 93 0.33 5.60 1.59
N GLU A 94 0.23 6.32 0.48
CA GLU A 94 -1.05 6.77 -0.08
C GLU A 94 -1.94 5.59 -0.48
N LYS A 95 -1.38 4.55 -1.11
CA LYS A 95 -2.12 3.31 -1.43
C LYS A 95 -2.59 2.58 -0.17
N LEU A 96 -1.74 2.49 0.85
CA LEU A 96 -2.11 1.88 2.14
C LEU A 96 -3.18 2.70 2.87
N GLN A 97 -3.18 4.03 2.71
CA GLN A 97 -4.20 4.91 3.27
C GLN A 97 -5.60 4.59 2.71
N LEU A 98 -5.69 4.25 1.43
CA LEU A 98 -6.95 3.79 0.81
C LEU A 98 -7.46 2.49 1.47
N GLU A 99 -6.56 1.55 1.74
CA GLU A 99 -6.90 0.30 2.43
C GLU A 99 -7.33 0.51 3.88
N ILE A 100 -6.70 1.46 4.59
CA ILE A 100 -7.12 1.87 5.93
C ILE A 100 -8.56 2.43 5.88
N TRP A 101 -8.86 3.35 4.96
CA TRP A 101 -10.22 3.89 4.84
C TRP A 101 -11.24 2.82 4.50
N ARG A 102 -10.90 1.91 3.59
CA ARG A 102 -11.77 0.78 3.22
C ARG A 102 -12.04 -0.16 4.39
N THR A 103 -11.00 -0.56 5.13
CA THR A 103 -11.15 -1.50 6.26
C THR A 103 -11.86 -0.87 7.45
N ASN A 104 -11.76 0.45 7.60
CA ASN A 104 -12.57 1.24 8.53
C ASN A 104 -14.00 1.54 8.00
N ALA A 105 -14.41 0.87 6.91
CA ALA A 105 -15.73 0.98 6.31
C ALA A 105 -16.16 2.41 5.95
N LYS A 106 -15.21 3.29 5.61
CA LYS A 106 -15.54 4.62 5.10
C LYS A 106 -16.26 4.50 3.77
N SER A 107 -17.30 5.31 3.60
CA SER A 107 -17.97 5.48 2.32
C SER A 107 -17.17 6.42 1.40
N SER A 108 -17.57 6.47 0.12
CA SER A 108 -17.04 7.46 -0.82
C SER A 108 -17.30 8.89 -0.32
N ASP A 109 -18.47 9.14 0.27
CA ASP A 109 -18.84 10.45 0.81
C ASP A 109 -18.04 10.79 2.07
N ASP A 110 -17.79 9.83 2.95
CA ASP A 110 -16.93 10.03 4.13
C ASP A 110 -15.53 10.47 3.71
N VAL A 111 -14.95 9.83 2.70
CA VAL A 111 -13.61 10.18 2.20
C VAL A 111 -13.64 11.50 1.41
N PHE A 112 -14.71 11.79 0.67
CA PHE A 112 -14.89 13.08 -0.01
C PHE A 112 -14.82 14.25 0.98
N ASN A 113 -15.56 14.12 2.09
CA ASN A 113 -15.59 15.11 3.17
C ASN A 113 -14.27 15.12 3.98
N LEU A 114 -13.67 13.95 4.24
CA LEU A 114 -12.37 13.84 4.91
C LEU A 114 -11.28 14.62 4.15
N LEU A 115 -11.32 14.58 2.82
CA LEU A 115 -10.42 15.30 1.93
C LEU A 115 -10.83 16.75 1.70
N LYS A 116 -11.90 17.21 2.36
CA LYS A 116 -12.45 18.58 2.28
C LYS A 116 -12.81 19.00 0.86
N LEU A 117 -13.17 18.06 0.00
CA LEU A 117 -13.55 18.35 -1.38
C LEU A 117 -14.88 19.11 -1.47
N ASN A 118 -15.75 18.93 -0.48
CA ASN A 118 -17.00 19.68 -0.31
C ASN A 118 -16.79 21.18 -0.03
N GLU A 119 -15.58 21.58 0.38
CA GLU A 119 -15.22 22.98 0.68
C GLU A 119 -14.54 23.69 -0.50
N LYS A 120 -14.25 22.96 -1.60
CA LYS A 120 -13.44 23.48 -2.72
C LYS A 120 -14.21 24.31 -3.75
N GLY A 121 -15.54 24.21 -3.81
CA GLY A 121 -16.34 24.90 -4.82
C GLY A 121 -15.88 24.58 -6.25
N ASP A 122 -15.73 25.61 -7.07
CA ASP A 122 -15.35 25.49 -8.48
C ASP A 122 -13.89 25.03 -8.68
N ASP A 123 -13.01 25.23 -7.70
CA ASP A 123 -11.58 24.86 -7.76
C ASP A 123 -11.34 23.36 -7.48
N ILE A 124 -12.40 22.58 -7.29
CA ILE A 124 -12.30 21.15 -6.96
C ILE A 124 -11.50 20.36 -8.00
N LEU A 125 -11.57 20.74 -9.27
CA LEU A 125 -10.89 20.06 -10.38
C LEU A 125 -9.37 20.26 -10.35
N GLU A 126 -8.88 21.29 -9.67
CA GLU A 126 -7.44 21.56 -9.52
C GLU A 126 -6.84 20.85 -8.29
N SER A 127 -7.70 20.28 -7.44
CA SER A 127 -7.28 19.62 -6.21
C SER A 127 -6.68 18.25 -6.50
N SER A 128 -5.42 18.03 -6.10
CA SER A 128 -4.81 16.68 -6.12
C SER A 128 -5.57 15.67 -5.26
N ALA A 129 -6.30 16.14 -4.24
CA ALA A 129 -7.15 15.28 -3.40
C ALA A 129 -8.35 14.70 -4.18
N LEU A 130 -8.79 15.34 -5.26
CA LEU A 130 -9.84 14.78 -6.12
C LEU A 130 -9.36 13.47 -6.78
N SER A 131 -8.12 13.44 -7.27
CA SER A 131 -7.51 12.22 -7.82
C SER A 131 -7.45 11.08 -6.80
N THR A 132 -7.07 11.39 -5.55
CA THR A 132 -7.08 10.42 -4.45
C THR A 132 -8.48 9.88 -4.17
N TRP A 133 -9.50 10.76 -4.18
CA TRP A 133 -10.89 10.34 -3.99
C TRP A 133 -11.37 9.43 -5.13
N VAL A 134 -11.07 9.77 -6.39
CA VAL A 134 -11.43 8.93 -7.54
C VAL A 134 -10.77 7.55 -7.42
N GLU A 135 -9.48 7.50 -7.08
CA GLU A 135 -8.78 6.23 -6.84
C GLU A 135 -9.45 5.41 -5.74
N TYR A 136 -9.87 6.05 -4.65
CA TYR A 136 -10.61 5.40 -3.57
C TYR A 136 -11.95 4.81 -4.04
N VAL A 137 -12.73 5.55 -4.84
CA VAL A 137 -14.01 5.07 -5.39
C VAL A 137 -13.80 3.87 -6.30
N LEU A 138 -12.80 3.93 -7.18
CA LEU A 138 -12.41 2.81 -8.04
C LEU A 138 -12.02 1.60 -7.20
N ARG A 139 -11.24 1.80 -6.14
CA ARG A 139 -10.87 0.76 -5.18
C ARG A 139 -12.09 0.11 -4.51
N LEU A 140 -13.07 0.90 -4.06
CA LEU A 140 -14.31 0.35 -3.50
C LEU A 140 -15.11 -0.47 -4.52
N SER A 141 -15.11 -0.03 -5.78
CA SER A 141 -15.83 -0.70 -6.86
C SER A 141 -15.23 -2.07 -7.22
N SER A 142 -13.90 -2.20 -7.22
CA SER A 142 -13.23 -3.47 -7.54
C SER A 142 -13.56 -4.56 -6.52
N PHE A 143 -13.54 -4.23 -5.21
CA PHE A 143 -13.92 -5.18 -4.16
C PHE A 143 -15.39 -5.58 -4.18
N LYS A 144 -16.29 -4.65 -4.54
CA LYS A 144 -17.71 -5.02 -4.70
C LYS A 144 -17.85 -6.08 -5.78
N LYS A 145 -17.18 -5.91 -6.93
CA LYS A 145 -17.22 -6.86 -8.04
C LYS A 145 -16.74 -8.27 -7.62
N ASP A 146 -15.66 -8.36 -6.85
CA ASP A 146 -15.13 -9.64 -6.36
C ASP A 146 -16.11 -10.38 -5.43
N LYS A 147 -16.95 -9.65 -4.69
CA LYS A 147 -17.96 -10.25 -3.79
C LYS A 147 -19.20 -10.79 -4.52
N PHE A 148 -19.42 -10.38 -5.77
CA PHE A 148 -20.59 -10.75 -6.58
C PHE A 148 -20.31 -11.78 -7.69
N LEU A 149 -19.06 -12.20 -7.88
CA LEU A 149 -18.73 -13.30 -8.80
C LEU A 149 -18.57 -14.59 -7.99
N PRO A 150 -19.43 -15.62 -8.18
CA PRO A 150 -19.17 -16.92 -7.60
C PRO A 150 -17.90 -17.46 -8.27
N THR A 151 -16.88 -17.77 -7.48
CA THR A 151 -15.74 -18.55 -7.94
C THR A 151 -16.26 -19.93 -8.32
N GLY A 152 -16.40 -20.18 -9.62
CA GLY A 152 -16.73 -21.48 -10.18
C GLY A 152 -15.62 -22.50 -10.01
#